data_AF-A0A3N5F321-F1
#
_entry.id   AF-A0A3N5F321-F1
#
_cell.length_a   1.000
_cell.length_b   1.000
_cell.length_c   1.000
_cell.angle_alpha   90.00
_cell.angle_beta   90.00
_cell.angle_gamma   90.00
#
_symmetry.space_group_name_H-M   'P 1'
#
loop_
_entity.id
_entity.type
_entity.pdbx_description
1 polymer ?
#
loop_
_entity_poly.entity_id
_entity_poly.type
_entity_poly.pdbx_seq_one_letter_code
_entity_poly.pdbx_strand_id
1 'polypeptide(L)'
;MTALVILSAGLLAAPGARAGAQLYEPLSDSVRVALAAALRDRSPPEPRFASTMEKVDWLADMAERLPARHKPTHAERIEFLQMVRYEAQRAGLDPQLVLGLIQVESGFRRHAISSAGARGYMQVMPFWTRLIGDGDPSGLFDARTNLRYGCVILRHYLDMERGDLYRALGRYNGSLGRPEYPNMVQAAWKRWAYEPGPRLQQVSTPPPPSLPGGLTPTRGPSTLR
;
A
#
# COMPACT_ATOMS: atom_id res chain seq x y z
N MET A 1 8.33 -54.18 -20.84
CA MET A 1 7.97 -52.82 -21.29
C MET A 1 7.55 -52.01 -20.07
N THR A 2 8.49 -51.32 -19.44
CA THR A 2 8.29 -50.50 -18.25
C THR A 2 8.03 -49.06 -18.68
N ALA A 3 6.83 -48.54 -18.39
CA ALA A 3 6.45 -47.17 -18.69
C ALA A 3 6.92 -46.24 -17.56
N LEU A 4 7.80 -45.30 -17.91
CA LEU A 4 8.30 -44.24 -17.03
C LEU A 4 7.28 -43.11 -16.96
N VAL A 5 6.62 -42.94 -15.81
CA VAL A 5 5.74 -41.79 -15.55
C VAL A 5 6.62 -40.61 -15.14
N ILE A 6 6.82 -39.66 -16.06
CA ILE A 6 7.49 -38.40 -15.76
C ILE A 6 6.47 -37.45 -15.12
N LEU A 7 6.52 -37.34 -13.79
CA LEU A 7 5.77 -36.35 -13.03
C LEU A 7 6.38 -34.96 -13.32
N SER A 8 5.77 -34.21 -14.23
CA SER A 8 6.19 -32.84 -14.54
C SER A 8 5.70 -31.92 -13.42
N ALA A 9 6.60 -31.56 -12.50
CA ALA A 9 6.36 -30.49 -11.55
C ALA A 9 6.22 -29.17 -12.31
N GLY A 10 4.99 -28.70 -12.47
CA GLY A 10 4.68 -27.40 -13.06
C GLY A 10 5.29 -26.29 -12.22
N LEU A 11 6.37 -25.69 -12.72
CA LEU A 11 6.96 -24.48 -12.17
C LEU A 11 5.94 -23.35 -12.38
N LEU A 12 5.15 -23.01 -11.35
CA LEU A 12 4.28 -21.84 -11.34
C LEU A 12 5.15 -20.58 -11.46
N ALA A 13 5.36 -20.11 -12.69
CA ALA A 13 6.01 -18.85 -12.97
C ALA A 13 5.22 -17.73 -12.28
N ALA A 14 5.86 -17.02 -11.35
CA ALA A 14 5.29 -15.84 -10.73
C ALA A 14 4.87 -14.83 -11.83
N PRO A 15 3.69 -14.20 -11.75
CA PRO A 15 3.27 -13.27 -12.78
C PRO A 15 4.28 -12.11 -12.85
N GLY A 16 4.84 -11.90 -14.05
CA GLY A 16 5.74 -10.79 -14.34
C GLY A 16 5.05 -9.43 -14.12
N ALA A 17 5.85 -8.37 -14.03
CA ALA A 17 5.33 -7.01 -13.90
C ALA A 17 4.38 -6.72 -15.07
N ARG A 18 3.17 -6.23 -14.78
CA ARG A 18 2.09 -6.01 -15.77
C ARG A 18 1.93 -4.54 -16.15
N ALA A 19 3.06 -3.87 -16.37
CA ALA A 19 3.05 -2.53 -16.95
C ALA A 19 2.76 -2.66 -18.46
N GLY A 20 1.68 -2.04 -18.93
CA GLY A 20 1.38 -1.89 -20.34
C GLY A 20 2.30 -0.85 -20.99
N ALA A 21 2.15 -0.67 -22.31
CA ALA A 21 2.88 0.33 -23.07
C ALA A 21 2.17 1.69 -22.95
N GLN A 22 2.24 2.30 -21.76
CA GLN A 22 1.71 3.65 -21.55
C GLN A 22 2.27 4.61 -22.60
N LEU A 23 1.37 5.30 -23.29
CA LEU A 23 1.70 6.29 -24.30
C LEU A 23 1.90 7.66 -23.63
N TYR A 24 2.87 8.42 -24.14
CA TYR A 24 3.04 9.80 -23.74
C TYR A 24 1.89 10.66 -24.29
N GLU A 25 1.19 11.34 -23.39
CA GLU A 25 0.19 12.35 -23.73
C GLU A 25 0.76 13.75 -23.44
N PRO A 26 0.79 14.67 -24.42
CA PRO A 26 1.36 16.00 -24.21
C PRO A 26 0.69 16.76 -23.06
N LEU A 27 1.50 17.20 -22.10
CA LEU A 27 1.05 18.04 -20.99
C LEU A 27 1.10 19.52 -21.36
N SER A 28 0.10 20.29 -20.94
CA SER A 28 0.22 21.75 -20.95
C SER A 28 1.30 22.21 -19.98
N ASP A 29 1.87 23.40 -20.23
CA ASP A 29 2.93 23.96 -19.38
C ASP A 29 2.46 24.11 -17.92
N SER A 30 1.22 24.54 -17.71
CA SER A 30 0.65 24.70 -16.37
C SER A 30 0.52 23.35 -15.64
N VAL A 31 0.05 22.32 -16.33
CA VAL A 31 -0.05 20.96 -15.77
C VAL A 31 1.34 20.42 -15.44
N ARG A 32 2.31 20.56 -16.34
CA ARG A 32 3.69 20.14 -16.12
C ARG A 32 4.28 20.81 -14.87
N VAL A 33 4.11 22.12 -14.71
CA VAL A 33 4.58 22.88 -13.55
C VAL A 33 3.92 22.42 -12.26
N ALA A 34 2.60 22.19 -12.27
CA ALA A 34 1.86 21.72 -11.11
C ALA A 34 2.33 20.32 -10.65
N LEU A 35 2.49 19.39 -11.59
CA LEU A 35 2.98 18.04 -11.29
C LEU A 35 4.43 18.08 -10.78
N ALA A 36 5.31 18.90 -11.39
CA ALA A 36 6.68 19.06 -10.92
C ALA A 36 6.76 19.69 -9.52
N ALA A 37 5.86 20.62 -9.18
CA ALA A 37 5.72 21.13 -7.82
C ALA A 37 5.30 20.03 -6.84
N ALA A 38 4.36 19.17 -7.23
CA ALA A 38 3.92 18.02 -6.43
C ALA A 38 5.02 16.96 -6.20
N LEU A 39 6.11 16.95 -6.98
CA LEU A 39 7.24 16.05 -6.74
C LEU A 39 8.29 16.59 -5.75
N ARG A 40 8.43 17.91 -5.64
CA ARG A 40 9.56 18.58 -4.95
C ARG A 40 9.56 18.51 -3.42
N ASP A 41 8.43 18.25 -2.78
CA ASP A 41 8.26 18.33 -1.32
C ASP A 41 8.93 17.16 -0.56
N ARG A 42 10.14 17.34 -0.03
CA ARG A 42 10.91 16.26 0.62
C ARG A 42 10.60 16.04 2.11
N SER A 43 9.55 16.66 2.66
CA SER A 43 9.17 16.55 4.08
C SER A 43 9.11 15.09 4.52
N PRO A 44 9.51 14.68 5.74
CA PRO A 44 9.41 13.28 6.16
C PRO A 44 7.99 12.71 6.00
N PRO A 45 7.83 11.42 5.63
CA PRO A 45 6.50 10.84 5.43
C PRO A 45 5.79 10.63 6.77
N GLU A 46 4.92 11.56 7.13
CA GLU A 46 4.04 11.47 8.31
C GLU A 46 2.59 11.20 7.88
N PRO A 47 2.19 9.92 7.71
CA PRO A 47 0.83 9.58 7.33
C PRO A 47 -0.17 9.95 8.42
N ARG A 48 -1.34 10.41 8.01
CA ARG A 48 -2.45 10.76 8.89
C ARG A 48 -3.29 9.53 9.23
N PHE A 49 -3.68 9.43 10.49
CA PHE A 49 -4.63 8.46 11.02
C PHE A 49 -5.65 9.21 11.90
N ALA A 50 -6.87 8.70 11.98
CA ALA A 50 -7.91 9.21 12.85
C ALA A 50 -7.58 9.00 14.34
N SER A 51 -6.82 7.94 14.67
CA SER A 51 -6.33 7.71 16.04
C SER A 51 -5.03 6.89 16.05
N THR A 52 -4.33 6.89 17.19
CA THR A 52 -3.22 5.97 17.44
C THR A 52 -3.65 4.52 17.33
N MET A 53 -4.89 4.21 17.73
CA MET A 53 -5.43 2.85 17.65
C MET A 53 -5.59 2.39 16.21
N GLU A 54 -6.22 3.22 15.37
CA GLU A 54 -6.35 2.94 13.93
C GLU A 54 -4.96 2.77 13.30
N LYS A 55 -3.98 3.59 13.68
CA LYS A 55 -2.61 3.44 13.20
C LYS A 55 -2.04 2.07 13.51
N VAL A 56 -2.15 1.61 14.75
CA VAL A 56 -1.63 0.29 15.17
C VAL A 56 -2.37 -0.83 14.43
N ASP A 57 -3.70 -0.80 14.42
CA ASP A 57 -4.53 -1.82 13.79
C ASP A 57 -4.29 -1.91 12.29
N TRP A 58 -4.28 -0.77 11.59
CA TRP A 58 -4.04 -0.71 10.16
C TRP A 58 -2.65 -1.21 9.81
N LEU A 59 -1.62 -0.78 10.56
CA LEU A 59 -0.25 -1.22 10.30
C LEU A 59 -0.08 -2.72 10.53
N ALA A 60 -0.65 -3.28 11.60
CA ALA A 60 -0.60 -4.71 11.88
C ALA A 60 -1.29 -5.51 10.76
N ASP A 61 -2.53 -5.14 10.43
CA ASP A 61 -3.35 -5.83 9.44
C ASP A 61 -2.74 -5.80 8.02
N MET A 62 -2.25 -4.64 7.59
CA MET A 62 -1.60 -4.52 6.28
C MET A 62 -0.22 -5.19 6.26
N ALA A 63 0.52 -5.15 7.38
CA ALA A 63 1.84 -5.76 7.45
C ALA A 63 1.76 -7.27 7.27
N GLU A 64 0.77 -7.94 7.84
CA GLU A 64 0.57 -9.40 7.67
C GLU A 64 0.36 -9.80 6.19
N ARG A 65 -0.29 -8.95 5.40
CA ARG A 65 -0.62 -9.22 3.98
C ARG A 65 0.56 -9.04 3.03
N LEU A 66 1.64 -8.37 3.45
CA LEU A 66 2.80 -8.13 2.60
C LEU A 66 3.61 -9.42 2.33
N PRO A 67 4.16 -9.60 1.11
CA PRO A 67 4.93 -10.80 0.78
C PRO A 67 6.31 -10.79 1.48
N ALA A 68 6.56 -11.78 2.34
CA ALA A 68 7.82 -11.90 3.10
C ALA A 68 9.07 -11.91 2.23
N ARG A 69 9.00 -12.50 1.03
CA ARG A 69 10.10 -12.50 0.05
C ARG A 69 10.58 -11.11 -0.39
N HIS A 70 9.78 -10.05 -0.22
CA HIS A 70 10.13 -8.69 -0.62
C HIS A 70 10.16 -7.69 0.54
N LYS A 71 9.65 -8.11 1.70
CA LYS A 71 9.61 -7.36 2.97
C LYS A 71 9.80 -8.36 4.11
N PRO A 72 11.02 -8.86 4.34
CA PRO A 72 11.25 -9.93 5.30
C PRO A 72 11.05 -9.46 6.74
N THR A 73 11.47 -8.25 7.08
CA THR A 73 11.41 -7.76 8.46
C THR A 73 10.14 -6.97 8.75
N HIS A 74 9.73 -6.93 10.03
CA HIS A 74 8.62 -6.10 10.48
C HIS A 74 8.90 -4.61 10.26
N ALA A 75 10.13 -4.14 10.55
CA ALA A 75 10.52 -2.74 10.37
C ALA A 75 10.34 -2.28 8.91
N GLU A 76 10.82 -3.06 7.94
CA GLU A 76 10.66 -2.73 6.51
C GLU A 76 9.19 -2.70 6.07
N ARG A 77 8.34 -3.56 6.63
CA ARG A 77 6.90 -3.56 6.34
C ARG A 77 6.26 -2.27 6.83
N ILE A 78 6.52 -1.90 8.09
CA ILE A 78 5.97 -0.69 8.70
C ILE A 78 6.44 0.56 7.95
N GLU A 79 7.74 0.69 7.68
CA GLU A 79 8.29 1.82 6.94
C GLU A 79 7.66 1.94 5.55
N PHE A 80 7.56 0.83 4.82
CA PHE A 80 6.93 0.79 3.51
C PHE A 80 5.45 1.20 3.55
N LEU A 81 4.68 0.67 4.50
CA LEU A 81 3.26 0.98 4.65
C LEU A 81 3.03 2.45 5.02
N GLN A 82 3.88 3.02 5.88
CA GLN A 82 3.83 4.44 6.22
C GLN A 82 4.11 5.32 4.99
N MET A 83 5.11 4.97 4.17
CA MET A 83 5.39 5.68 2.91
C MET A 83 4.22 5.59 1.93
N VAL A 84 3.64 4.39 1.74
CA VAL A 84 2.49 4.20 0.84
C VAL A 84 1.31 5.04 1.30
N ARG A 85 0.94 4.97 2.58
CA ARG A 85 -0.19 5.75 3.12
C ARG A 85 0.05 7.25 2.98
N TYR A 86 1.26 7.71 3.29
CA TYR A 86 1.61 9.11 3.18
C TYR A 86 1.49 9.64 1.74
N GLU A 87 2.13 8.99 0.76
CA GLU A 87 2.10 9.47 -0.63
C GLU A 87 0.71 9.32 -1.26
N ALA A 88 -0.06 8.28 -0.88
CA ALA A 88 -1.46 8.13 -1.29
C ALA A 88 -2.31 9.30 -0.78
N GLN A 89 -2.29 9.57 0.54
CA GLN A 89 -3.08 10.66 1.14
C GLN A 89 -2.70 12.03 0.60
N ARG A 90 -1.40 12.25 0.37
CA ARG A 90 -0.87 13.49 -0.19
C ARG A 90 -1.38 13.75 -1.61
N ALA A 91 -1.57 12.69 -2.40
CA ALA A 91 -2.17 12.74 -3.73
C ALA A 91 -3.71 12.67 -3.72
N GLY A 92 -4.36 12.59 -2.56
CA GLY A 92 -5.81 12.43 -2.47
C GLY A 92 -6.31 11.07 -2.98
N LEU A 93 -5.52 10.02 -2.78
CA LEU A 93 -5.81 8.64 -3.15
C LEU A 93 -6.07 7.78 -1.91
N ASP A 94 -6.88 6.74 -2.09
CA ASP A 94 -7.05 5.68 -1.11
C ASP A 94 -5.73 4.87 -0.97
N PRO A 95 -5.15 4.75 0.25
CA PRO A 95 -3.96 3.92 0.47
C PRO A 95 -4.13 2.45 0.06
N GLN A 96 -5.32 1.86 0.22
CA GLN A 96 -5.62 0.49 -0.18
C GLN A 96 -5.66 0.34 -1.71
N LEU A 97 -6.13 1.36 -2.43
CA LEU A 97 -6.04 1.40 -3.90
C LEU A 97 -4.58 1.38 -4.34
N VAL A 98 -3.73 2.18 -3.71
CA VAL A 98 -2.29 2.23 -4.03
C VAL A 98 -1.60 0.90 -3.72
N LEU A 99 -1.91 0.24 -2.59
CA LEU A 99 -1.41 -1.11 -2.30
C LEU A 99 -1.85 -2.14 -3.35
N GLY A 100 -3.12 -2.10 -3.76
CA GLY A 100 -3.65 -2.95 -4.82
C GLY A 100 -2.96 -2.73 -6.17
N LEU A 101 -2.71 -1.46 -6.53
CA LEU A 101 -1.98 -1.09 -7.72
C LEU A 101 -0.53 -1.61 -7.69
N ILE A 102 0.21 -1.40 -6.59
CA ILE A 102 1.58 -1.91 -6.43
C ILE A 102 1.63 -3.45 -6.54
N GLN A 103 0.63 -4.13 -5.99
CA GLN A 103 0.53 -5.59 -6.11
C GLN A 103 0.43 -6.03 -7.57
N VAL A 104 -0.40 -5.35 -8.37
CA VAL A 104 -0.57 -5.67 -9.80
C VAL A 104 0.67 -5.30 -10.61
N GLU A 105 1.27 -4.15 -10.32
CA GLU A 105 2.37 -3.60 -11.10
C GLU A 105 3.68 -4.35 -10.89
N SER A 106 4.10 -4.48 -9.64
CA SER A 106 5.43 -5.03 -9.30
C SER A 106 5.37 -6.26 -8.40
N GLY A 107 4.23 -6.52 -7.77
CA GLY A 107 4.13 -7.48 -6.68
C GLY A 107 4.99 -7.08 -5.48
N PHE A 108 5.14 -5.78 -5.21
CA PHE A 108 5.99 -5.21 -4.15
C PHE A 108 7.50 -5.37 -4.37
N ARG A 109 7.94 -5.46 -5.64
CA ARG A 109 9.37 -5.53 -6.00
C ARG A 109 9.95 -4.14 -6.24
N ARG A 110 10.91 -3.71 -5.41
CA ARG A 110 11.56 -2.38 -5.52
C ARG A 110 12.25 -2.16 -6.87
N HIS A 111 12.96 -3.18 -7.36
CA HIS A 111 13.80 -3.10 -8.55
C HIS A 111 13.13 -3.75 -9.77
N ALA A 112 11.79 -3.77 -9.82
CA ALA A 112 11.07 -4.31 -10.98
C ALA A 112 11.28 -3.43 -12.22
N ILE A 113 11.54 -4.08 -13.36
CA ILE A 113 11.60 -3.46 -14.68
C ILE A 113 10.70 -4.28 -15.61
N SER A 114 9.76 -3.63 -16.29
CA SER A 114 8.93 -4.29 -17.32
C SER A 114 9.66 -4.37 -18.67
N SER A 115 9.13 -5.16 -19.59
CA SER A 115 9.60 -5.18 -20.99
C SER A 115 9.46 -3.82 -21.68
N ALA A 116 8.47 -3.01 -21.28
CA ALA A 116 8.29 -1.64 -21.76
C ALA A 116 9.24 -0.63 -21.10
N GLY A 117 10.04 -1.06 -20.11
CA GLY A 117 11.01 -0.22 -19.40
C GLY A 117 10.44 0.54 -18.20
N ALA A 118 9.20 0.24 -17.78
CA ALA A 118 8.59 0.79 -16.57
C ALA A 118 9.34 0.33 -15.32
N ARG A 119 9.47 1.20 -14.30
CA ARG A 119 10.38 0.95 -13.16
C ARG A 119 9.71 1.05 -11.80
N GLY A 120 10.18 0.20 -10.88
CA GLY A 120 9.88 0.29 -9.45
C GLY A 120 8.50 -0.22 -9.03
N TYR A 121 8.09 0.13 -7.81
CA TYR A 121 6.87 -0.38 -7.18
C TYR A 121 5.59 -0.16 -7.99
N MET A 122 5.42 1.05 -8.50
CA MET A 122 4.24 1.49 -9.25
C MET A 122 4.49 1.51 -10.77
N GLN A 123 5.61 0.90 -11.22
CA GLN A 123 5.99 0.79 -12.64
C GLN A 123 5.85 2.11 -13.40
N VAL A 124 6.57 3.13 -12.93
CA VAL A 124 6.56 4.46 -13.56
C VAL A 124 7.41 4.41 -14.83
N MET A 125 6.88 4.96 -15.93
CA MET A 125 7.62 5.06 -17.18
C MET A 125 8.73 6.12 -17.11
N PRO A 126 9.94 5.85 -17.60
CA PRO A 126 11.07 6.79 -17.58
C PRO A 126 10.80 8.17 -18.19
N PHE A 127 9.87 8.29 -19.15
CA PHE A 127 9.60 9.59 -19.75
C PHE A 127 9.03 10.60 -18.73
N TRP A 128 8.36 10.14 -17.67
CA TRP A 128 7.82 11.01 -16.62
C TRP A 128 8.92 11.78 -15.89
N THR A 129 10.11 11.19 -15.70
CA THR A 129 11.20 11.90 -15.03
C THR A 129 11.67 13.09 -15.84
N ARG A 130 11.64 13.01 -17.17
CA ARG A 130 11.97 14.12 -18.07
C ARG A 130 10.89 15.18 -18.12
N LEU A 131 9.63 14.81 -17.94
CA LEU A 131 8.51 15.75 -18.01
C LEU A 131 8.37 16.56 -16.73
N ILE A 132 8.42 15.91 -15.57
CA ILE A 132 8.02 16.51 -14.29
C ILE A 132 9.09 16.40 -13.20
N GLY A 133 10.27 15.87 -13.51
CA GLY A 133 11.38 15.68 -12.56
C GLY A 133 12.73 16.16 -13.07
N ASP A 134 13.78 15.46 -12.65
CA ASP A 134 15.20 15.75 -12.97
C ASP A 134 15.71 15.01 -14.22
N GLY A 135 14.85 14.22 -14.88
CA GLY A 135 15.22 13.42 -16.04
C GLY A 135 15.96 12.13 -15.74
N ASP A 136 16.33 11.83 -14.49
CA ASP A 136 17.06 10.60 -14.14
C ASP A 136 16.10 9.45 -13.82
N PRO A 137 15.98 8.43 -14.69
CA PRO A 137 15.12 7.29 -14.43
C PRO A 137 15.70 6.30 -13.39
N SER A 138 16.94 6.48 -12.93
CA SER A 138 17.52 5.64 -11.87
C SER A 138 16.85 5.91 -10.51
N GLY A 139 16.44 7.17 -10.27
CA GLY A 139 15.70 7.59 -9.08
C GLY A 139 14.34 6.89 -8.93
N LEU A 140 13.80 6.29 -9.99
CA LEU A 140 12.56 5.49 -9.91
C LEU A 140 12.73 4.16 -9.15
N PHE A 141 13.94 3.77 -8.78
CA PHE A 141 14.18 2.64 -7.86
C PHE A 141 14.20 3.05 -6.39
N ASP A 142 14.31 4.36 -6.08
CA ASP A 142 14.07 4.84 -4.73
C ASP A 142 12.60 4.65 -4.36
N ALA A 143 12.36 4.04 -3.20
CA ALA A 143 11.03 3.61 -2.78
C ALA A 143 10.06 4.79 -2.72
N ARG A 144 10.50 5.87 -2.08
CA ARG A 144 9.68 7.04 -1.83
C ARG A 144 9.42 7.82 -3.10
N THR A 145 10.47 8.04 -3.89
CA THR A 145 10.39 8.71 -5.19
C THR A 145 9.41 7.98 -6.10
N ASN A 146 9.52 6.65 -6.21
CA ASN A 146 8.63 5.86 -7.06
C ASN A 146 7.16 5.96 -6.64
N LEU A 147 6.87 5.82 -5.34
CA LEU A 147 5.52 5.94 -4.80
C LEU A 147 4.94 7.31 -5.08
N ARG A 148 5.75 8.37 -4.92
CA ARG A 148 5.32 9.72 -5.20
C ARG A 148 4.98 9.94 -6.67
N TYR A 149 5.86 9.54 -7.58
CA TYR A 149 5.57 9.62 -9.02
C TYR A 149 4.27 8.89 -9.35
N GLY A 150 4.15 7.62 -8.93
CA GLY A 150 2.97 6.82 -9.25
C GLY A 150 1.69 7.43 -8.69
N CYS A 151 1.70 7.94 -7.45
CA CYS A 151 0.53 8.59 -6.86
C CYS A 151 0.16 9.90 -7.58
N VAL A 152 1.14 10.76 -7.89
CA VAL A 152 0.92 12.02 -8.62
C VAL A 152 0.37 11.77 -10.02
N ILE A 153 0.92 10.78 -10.74
CA ILE A 153 0.47 10.40 -12.09
C ILE A 153 -0.95 9.81 -12.04
N LEU A 154 -1.25 8.93 -11.08
CA LEU A 154 -2.59 8.36 -10.95
C LEU A 154 -3.63 9.43 -10.62
N ARG A 155 -3.32 10.36 -9.71
CA ARG A 155 -4.19 11.51 -9.42
C ARG A 155 -4.44 12.35 -10.66
N HIS A 156 -3.39 12.65 -11.43
CA HIS A 156 -3.52 13.39 -12.68
C HIS A 156 -4.49 12.72 -13.66
N TYR A 157 -4.39 11.41 -13.87
CA TYR A 157 -5.32 10.70 -14.75
C TYR A 157 -6.74 10.61 -14.18
N LEU A 158 -6.89 10.52 -12.86
CA LEU A 158 -8.20 10.60 -12.22
C LEU A 158 -8.85 11.97 -12.45
N ASP A 159 -8.09 13.06 -12.38
CA ASP A 159 -8.59 14.40 -12.69
C ASP A 159 -9.01 14.52 -14.15
N MET A 160 -8.17 14.04 -15.08
CA MET A 160 -8.48 14.03 -16.52
C MET A 160 -9.76 13.26 -16.84
N GLU A 161 -9.96 12.12 -16.16
CA GLU A 161 -11.11 11.25 -16.34
C GLU A 161 -12.27 11.58 -15.39
N ARG A 162 -12.27 12.77 -14.77
CA ARG A 162 -13.36 13.29 -13.93
C ARG A 162 -13.78 12.34 -12.81
N GLY A 163 -12.81 11.64 -12.24
CA GLY A 163 -13.01 10.67 -11.17
C GLY A 163 -13.34 9.25 -11.64
N ASP A 164 -13.44 8.98 -12.94
CA ASP A 164 -13.58 7.61 -13.45
C ASP A 164 -12.26 6.84 -13.26
N LEU A 165 -12.22 6.08 -12.16
CA LEU A 165 -11.06 5.27 -11.79
C LEU A 165 -10.74 4.20 -12.85
N TYR A 166 -11.75 3.61 -13.49
CA TYR A 166 -11.53 2.57 -14.48
C TYR A 166 -10.77 3.14 -15.68
N ARG A 167 -11.22 4.28 -16.20
CA ARG A 167 -10.56 4.96 -17.31
C ARG A 167 -9.19 5.51 -16.91
N ALA A 168 -9.05 6.05 -15.71
CA ALA A 168 -7.77 6.53 -15.18
C ALA A 168 -6.72 5.40 -15.09
N LEU A 169 -7.11 4.22 -14.61
CA LEU A 169 -6.24 3.04 -14.58
C LEU A 169 -5.87 2.57 -15.99
N GLY A 170 -6.81 2.63 -16.93
CA GLY A 170 -6.55 2.38 -18.35
C GLY A 170 -5.46 3.30 -18.91
N ARG A 171 -5.50 4.61 -18.61
CA ARG A 171 -4.44 5.55 -19.00
C ARG A 171 -3.11 5.32 -18.28
N TYR A 172 -3.19 5.04 -16.98
CA TYR A 172 -2.01 4.78 -16.15
C TYR A 172 -1.18 3.63 -16.74
N ASN A 173 -1.86 2.57 -17.20
CA ASN A 173 -1.21 1.39 -17.78
C ASN A 173 -0.96 1.48 -19.29
N GLY A 174 -1.73 2.28 -20.03
CA GLY A 174 -1.73 2.30 -21.50
C GLY A 174 -2.72 1.34 -22.15
N SER A 175 -3.75 0.91 -21.42
CA SER A 175 -4.81 0.01 -21.85
C SER A 175 -6.18 0.69 -21.86
N LEU A 176 -6.24 1.99 -22.17
CA LEU A 176 -7.49 2.76 -22.19
C LEU A 176 -8.59 2.07 -23.02
N GLY A 177 -9.76 1.92 -22.42
CA GLY A 177 -10.90 1.22 -23.03
C GLY A 177 -10.87 -0.30 -22.90
N ARG A 178 -9.85 -0.88 -22.24
CA ARG A 178 -9.76 -2.32 -22.00
C ARG A 178 -10.01 -2.68 -20.51
N PRO A 179 -10.80 -3.71 -20.21
CA PRO A 179 -11.21 -4.05 -18.84
C PRO A 179 -10.19 -4.81 -18.01
N GLU A 180 -9.27 -5.52 -18.63
CA GLU A 180 -8.47 -6.54 -17.94
C GLU A 180 -7.62 -5.91 -16.83
N TYR A 181 -6.87 -4.86 -17.15
CA TYR A 181 -6.00 -4.20 -16.18
C TYR A 181 -6.78 -3.47 -15.07
N PRO A 182 -7.77 -2.61 -15.36
CA PRO A 182 -8.57 -1.98 -14.30
C PRO A 182 -9.26 -2.99 -13.38
N ASN A 183 -9.80 -4.09 -13.92
CA ASN A 183 -10.46 -5.13 -13.12
C ASN A 183 -9.46 -5.84 -12.19
N MET A 184 -8.23 -6.08 -12.66
CA MET A 184 -7.18 -6.66 -11.83
C MET A 184 -6.81 -5.76 -10.65
N VAL A 185 -6.65 -4.45 -10.89
CA VAL A 185 -6.35 -3.47 -9.83
C VAL A 185 -7.53 -3.35 -8.87
N GLN A 186 -8.76 -3.31 -9.36
CA GLN A 186 -9.95 -3.27 -8.51
C GLN A 186 -10.08 -4.53 -7.64
N ALA A 187 -9.81 -5.71 -8.20
CA ALA A 187 -9.78 -6.95 -7.44
C ALA A 187 -8.67 -6.96 -6.37
N ALA A 188 -7.51 -6.37 -6.68
CA ALA A 188 -6.44 -6.20 -5.70
C ALA A 188 -6.83 -5.22 -4.60
N TRP A 189 -7.37 -4.05 -4.96
CA TRP A 189 -7.86 -3.04 -4.02
C TRP A 189 -8.86 -3.64 -3.01
N LYS A 190 -9.83 -4.43 -3.48
CA LYS A 190 -10.77 -5.15 -2.59
C LYS A 190 -10.08 -6.06 -1.58
N ARG A 191 -8.99 -6.74 -1.95
CA ARG A 191 -8.20 -7.58 -1.03
C ARG A 191 -7.38 -6.77 -0.02
N TRP A 192 -7.09 -5.52 -0.34
CA TRP A 192 -6.44 -4.58 0.56
C TRP A 192 -7.42 -3.81 1.44
N ALA A 193 -8.74 -3.94 1.22
CA ALA A 193 -9.74 -3.25 2.02
C ALA A 193 -9.46 -3.39 3.52
N TYR A 194 -9.53 -2.25 4.21
CA TYR A 194 -9.37 -2.14 5.64
C TYR A 194 -10.72 -1.83 6.25
N GLU A 195 -11.20 -2.74 7.08
CA GLU A 195 -12.33 -2.52 7.95
C GLU A 195 -11.80 -2.53 9.37
N PRO A 196 -12.01 -1.45 10.16
CA PRO A 196 -11.64 -1.45 11.57
C PRO A 196 -12.39 -2.59 12.27
N GLY A 197 -11.68 -3.68 12.55
CA GLY A 197 -12.27 -4.81 13.24
C GLY A 197 -12.54 -4.48 14.72
N PRO A 198 -13.45 -5.21 15.40
CA PRO A 198 -13.66 -5.07 16.84
C PRO A 198 -12.45 -5.54 17.70
N ARG A 199 -11.30 -5.84 17.09
CA ARG A 199 -10.15 -6.57 17.68
C ARG A 199 -9.61 -5.97 18.97
N LEU A 200 -9.84 -4.68 19.26
CA LEU A 200 -9.38 -4.02 20.49
C LEU A 200 -10.49 -3.55 21.44
N GLN A 201 -11.78 -3.75 21.12
CA GLN A 201 -12.84 -3.57 22.13
C GLN A 201 -12.90 -4.73 23.14
N GLN A 202 -12.23 -5.85 22.84
CA GLN A 202 -12.21 -7.05 23.71
C GLN A 202 -11.02 -7.15 24.66
N VAL A 203 -10.14 -6.15 24.74
CA VAL A 203 -9.23 -6.04 25.89
C VAL A 203 -10.06 -5.50 27.06
N SER A 204 -10.92 -6.36 27.61
CA SER A 204 -11.55 -6.16 28.90
C SER A 204 -10.46 -5.87 29.92
N THR A 205 -10.53 -4.70 30.56
CA THR A 205 -9.79 -4.40 31.78
C THR A 205 -9.86 -5.63 32.70
N PRO A 206 -8.72 -6.19 33.16
CA PRO A 206 -8.77 -7.23 34.17
C PRO A 206 -9.57 -6.68 35.36
N PRO A 207 -10.47 -7.48 35.97
CA PRO A 207 -11.18 -7.05 37.15
C PRO A 207 -10.15 -6.59 38.21
N PRO A 208 -10.42 -5.50 38.95
CA PRO A 208 -9.53 -5.07 40.00
C PRO A 208 -9.24 -6.24 40.95
N PRO A 209 -8.00 -6.39 41.44
CA PRO A 209 -7.67 -7.48 42.34
C PRO A 209 -8.62 -7.46 43.53
N SER A 210 -9.29 -8.59 43.78
CA SER A 210 -10.13 -8.76 44.96
C SER A 210 -9.28 -8.48 46.19
N LEU A 211 -9.66 -7.44 46.96
CA LEU A 211 -9.03 -7.19 48.25
C LEU A 211 -9.21 -8.44 49.13
N PRO A 212 -8.15 -8.96 49.78
CA PRO A 212 -8.29 -10.06 50.71
C PRO A 212 -9.30 -9.66 51.80
N GLY A 213 -10.24 -10.57 52.05
CA GLY A 213 -11.40 -10.36 52.91
C GLY A 213 -11.03 -9.73 54.25
N GLY A 214 -11.83 -8.73 54.64
CA GLY A 214 -11.68 -8.01 55.89
C GLY A 214 -11.58 -8.94 57.10
N LEU A 215 -10.66 -8.59 57.99
CA LEU A 215 -10.48 -9.22 59.29
C LEU A 215 -11.83 -9.32 60.02
N THR A 216 -12.25 -10.54 60.31
CA THR A 216 -13.36 -10.84 61.21
C THR A 216 -13.06 -10.22 62.58
N PRO A 217 -13.93 -9.36 63.14
CA PRO A 217 -13.70 -8.85 64.48
C PRO A 217 -13.89 -9.97 65.49
N THR A 218 -12.83 -10.30 66.21
CA THR A 218 -12.88 -11.21 67.36
C THR A 218 -13.74 -10.57 68.46
N ARG A 219 -14.92 -11.15 68.73
CA ARG A 219 -15.71 -10.80 69.91
C ARG A 219 -14.97 -11.29 71.16
N GLY A 220 -14.54 -10.35 72.01
CA GLY A 220 -14.02 -10.64 73.34
C GLY A 220 -15.07 -11.26 74.27
N PRO A 221 -14.66 -11.99 75.32
CA PRO A 221 -15.58 -12.70 76.19
C PRO A 221 -16.38 -11.74 77.08
N SER A 222 -17.70 -11.96 77.09
CA SER A 222 -18.66 -11.27 77.97
C SER A 222 -18.47 -11.74 79.41
N THR A 223 -18.04 -10.86 80.30
CA THR A 223 -18.03 -11.09 81.74
C THR A 223 -19.44 -10.97 82.32
N LEU A 224 -19.83 -11.99 83.09
CA LEU A 224 -21.03 -12.06 83.93
C LEU A 224 -21.04 -10.96 85.01
N ARG A 225 -22.20 -10.34 85.22
CA ARG A 225 -22.77 -10.00 86.53
C ARG A 225 -24.26 -9.67 86.40
#